data_AF-A0A661NYK3-F1
#
_entry.id   AF-A0A661NYK3-F1
#
_cell.length_a   1.000
_cell.length_b   1.000
_cell.length_c   1.000
_cell.angle_alpha   90.00
_cell.angle_beta   90.00
_cell.angle_gamma   90.00
#
_symmetry.space_group_name_H-M   'P 1'
#
loop_
_entity.id
_entity.type
_entity.pdbx_description
1 polymer ?
#
loop_
_entity_poly.entity_id
_entity_poly.type
_entity_poly.pdbx_seq_one_letter_code
_entity_poly.pdbx_strand_id
1 'polypeptide(L)' 'ADAGLRGAVTGGAQMDGFIDLFTKIIVDAGMDEGYIFRKRQLELPGFFRPTKEWDLVVVKDGHFITAVEAKSQVGLKLL' A
#
# COMPACT_ATOMS: atom_id res chain seq x y z
N ALA A 1 25.36 -20.08 -2.20
CA ALA A 1 23.94 -19.96 -1.78
C ALA A 1 23.79 -18.66 -1.01
N ASP A 2 23.58 -17.53 -1.70
CA ASP A 2 23.37 -16.20 -1.07
C ASP A 2 22.80 -15.17 -2.08
N ALA A 3 21.94 -15.61 -3.00
CA ALA A 3 21.31 -14.73 -3.99
C ALA A 3 19.81 -14.53 -3.73
N GLY A 4 19.18 -15.41 -2.95
CA GLY A 4 17.73 -15.40 -2.69
C GLY A 4 17.31 -14.38 -1.63
N LEU A 5 18.16 -14.06 -0.66
CA LEU A 5 17.83 -13.13 0.42
C LEU A 5 17.89 -11.67 -0.03
N ARG A 6 18.80 -11.31 -0.94
CA ARG A 6 18.95 -9.94 -1.45
C ARG A 6 17.79 -9.47 -2.34
N GLY A 7 17.15 -10.38 -3.09
CA GLY A 7 15.97 -10.06 -3.90
C GLY A 7 14.74 -9.68 -3.06
N ALA A 8 14.64 -10.22 -1.83
CA ALA A 8 13.55 -9.91 -0.91
C ALA A 8 13.71 -8.54 -0.22
N VAL A 9 14.94 -8.09 0.06
CA VAL A 9 15.18 -6.81 0.75
C VAL A 9 15.21 -5.59 -0.16
N THR A 10 15.48 -5.71 -1.46
CA THR A 10 15.47 -4.53 -2.35
C THR A 10 14.12 -4.29 -3.02
N GLY A 11 13.28 -5.32 -3.21
CA GLY A 11 11.96 -5.17 -3.84
C GLY A 11 10.85 -4.77 -2.87
N GLY A 12 10.85 -5.34 -1.65
CA GLY A 12 9.81 -5.07 -0.65
C GLY A 12 9.98 -3.72 0.05
N ALA A 13 11.19 -3.43 0.54
CA ALA A 13 11.48 -2.17 1.25
C ALA A 13 11.41 -0.93 0.33
N GLN A 14 11.62 -1.11 -0.98
CA GLN A 14 11.54 -0.01 -1.94
C GLN A 14 10.08 0.43 -2.17
N MET A 15 9.12 -0.48 -2.06
CA MET A 15 7.69 -0.14 -2.10
C MET A 15 7.24 0.55 -0.82
N ASP A 16 7.81 0.21 0.33
CA ASP A 16 7.52 0.90 1.60
C ASP A 16 7.81 2.41 1.49
N GLY A 17 8.90 2.80 0.83
CA GLY A 17 9.21 4.22 0.59
C GLY A 17 8.17 4.95 -0.28
N PHE A 18 7.51 4.25 -1.22
CA PHE A 18 6.40 4.84 -1.97
C PHE A 18 5.16 5.00 -1.11
N ILE A 19 4.85 4.03 -0.24
CA ILE A 19 3.74 4.13 0.71
C ILE A 19 3.96 5.27 1.70
N ASP A 20 5.21 5.48 2.13
CA ASP A 20 5.61 6.65 2.93
C ASP A 20 5.37 7.96 2.19
N LEU A 21 5.80 8.06 0.93
CA LEU A 21 5.56 9.24 0.10
C LEU A 21 4.07 9.53 -0.07
N PHE A 22 3.26 8.52 -0.38
CA PHE A 22 1.81 8.69 -0.53
C PHE A 22 1.16 9.14 0.78
N THR A 23 1.55 8.54 1.91
CA THR A 23 1.07 8.96 3.23
C THR A 23 1.37 10.43 3.47
N LYS A 24 2.62 10.86 3.22
CA LYS A 24 3.01 12.25 3.37
C LYS A 24 2.20 13.19 2.47
N ILE A 25 2.03 12.85 1.19
CA ILE A 25 1.22 13.66 0.26
C ILE A 25 -0.23 13.80 0.75
N ILE A 26 -0.81 12.73 1.28
CA ILE A 26 -2.18 12.72 1.81
C ILE A 26 -2.30 13.60 3.06
N VAL A 27 -1.31 13.54 3.96
CA VAL A 27 -1.25 14.42 5.16
C VAL A 27 -1.03 15.88 4.76
N ASP A 28 -0.09 16.16 3.86
CA ASP A 28 0.19 17.50 3.34
C ASP A 28 -1.04 18.09 2.62
N ALA A 29 -1.92 17.25 2.07
CA ALA A 29 -3.22 17.65 1.49
C ALA A 29 -4.32 17.92 2.54
N GLY A 30 -4.02 17.81 3.84
CA GLY A 30 -4.92 18.14 4.94
C GLY A 30 -5.70 16.96 5.53
N MET A 31 -5.34 15.72 5.19
CA MET A 31 -5.93 14.53 5.85
C MET A 31 -5.24 14.28 7.19
N ASP A 32 -6.02 14.06 8.25
CA ASP A 32 -5.49 13.62 9.54
C ASP A 32 -4.95 12.18 9.44
N GLU A 33 -3.78 11.92 10.05
CA GLU A 33 -3.15 10.59 10.03
C GLU A 33 -4.03 9.49 10.63
N GLY A 34 -4.94 9.83 11.55
CA GLY A 34 -5.89 8.89 12.15
C GLY A 34 -6.88 8.28 11.16
N TYR A 35 -7.03 8.88 9.97
CA TYR A 35 -7.83 8.34 8.87
C TYR A 35 -7.04 7.49 7.88
N ILE A 36 -5.72 7.33 8.09
CA ILE A 36 -4.81 6.63 7.19
C ILE A 36 -4.37 5.30 7.82
N PHE A 37 -4.59 4.19 7.12
CA PHE A 37 -4.32 2.83 7.60
C PHE A 37 -3.33 2.13 6.67
N ARG A 38 -2.31 1.48 7.24
CA ARG A 38 -1.28 0.74 6.48
C ARG A 38 -1.32 -0.75 6.79
N LYS A 39 -1.03 -1.59 5.78
CA LYS A 39 -0.92 -3.06 5.87
C LYS A 39 -2.00 -3.69 6.76
N ARG A 40 -3.27 -3.35 6.47
CA ARG A 40 -4.42 -3.80 7.26
C ARG A 40 -5.35 -4.64 6.42
N GLN A 41 -5.83 -5.73 7.01
CA GLN A 41 -7.02 -6.44 6.53
C GLN A 41 -8.21 -5.54 6.84
N LEU A 42 -8.64 -4.77 5.83
CA LEU A 42 -9.80 -3.89 5.94
C LEU A 42 -10.84 -4.31 4.91
N GLU A 43 -12.06 -4.52 5.38
CA GLU A 43 -13.23 -4.52 4.52
C GLU A 43 -13.47 -3.08 4.08
N LEU A 44 -13.37 -2.81 2.78
CA LEU A 44 -13.71 -1.50 2.26
C LEU A 44 -15.24 -1.37 2.28
N PRO A 45 -15.78 -0.21 2.69
CA PRO A 45 -17.21 0.07 2.54
C PRO A 45 -17.70 -0.30 1.12
N GLY A 46 -18.65 -1.23 1.04
CA GLY A 46 -19.21 -1.71 -0.23
C GLY A 46 -18.39 -2.76 -0.99
N PHE A 47 -17.24 -3.21 -0.48
CA PHE A 47 -16.43 -4.26 -1.10
C PHE A 47 -15.88 -5.27 -0.07
N PHE A 48 -16.41 -6.49 -0.12
CA PHE A 48 -16.00 -7.59 0.76
C PHE A 48 -14.90 -8.42 0.10
N ARG A 49 -13.65 -8.26 0.59
CA ARG A 49 -12.57 -9.22 0.37
C ARG A 49 -11.86 -9.52 1.69
N PRO A 50 -12.29 -10.56 2.43
CA PRO A 50 -11.82 -10.81 3.80
C PRO A 50 -10.33 -11.15 3.87
N THR A 51 -9.69 -11.50 2.76
CA THR A 51 -8.28 -11.89 2.70
C THR A 51 -7.37 -10.84 2.06
N LYS A 52 -7.91 -9.69 1.64
CA LYS A 52 -7.12 -8.67 0.93
C LYS A 52 -6.50 -7.70 1.93
N GLU A 53 -5.18 -7.73 2.02
CA GLU A 53 -4.39 -6.67 2.63
C GLU A 53 -4.07 -5.60 1.58
N TRP A 54 -4.28 -4.34 1.97
CA TRP A 54 -3.92 -3.16 1.19
C TRP A 54 -2.68 -2.53 1.81
N ASP A 55 -1.80 -1.97 0.97
CA ASP A 55 -0.60 -1.30 1.45
C ASP A 55 -0.95 0.01 2.19
N LEU A 56 -1.95 0.75 1.67
CA LEU A 56 -2.49 1.97 2.26
C LEU A 56 -4.00 2.09 2.00
N VAL A 57 -4.77 2.50 2.99
CA VAL A 57 -6.20 2.81 2.87
C VAL A 57 -6.49 4.10 3.61
N VAL A 58 -7.32 4.96 3.03
CA VAL A 58 -7.85 6.15 3.69
C VAL A 58 -9.36 6.02 3.85
N VAL A 59 -9.81 6.05 5.10
CA VAL A 59 -11.24 6.03 5.46
C VAL A 59 -11.49 7.17 6.41
N LYS A 60 -12.37 8.09 6.01
CA LYS A 60 -12.77 9.23 6.83
C LYS A 60 -14.23 9.10 7.22
N ASP A 61 -14.50 9.05 8.52
CA ASP A 61 -15.86 9.02 9.08
C ASP A 61 -16.76 7.94 8.43
N GLY A 62 -16.20 6.73 8.26
CA GLY A 62 -16.88 5.59 7.63
C GLY A 62 -16.94 5.62 6.10
N HIS A 63 -16.44 6.68 5.46
CA HIS A 63 -16.40 6.81 4.01
C HIS A 63 -15.05 6.40 3.45
N PHE A 64 -15.07 5.48 2.47
CA PHE A 64 -13.88 5.14 1.70
C PHE A 64 -13.45 6.31 0.82
N ILE A 65 -12.19 6.71 0.92
CA ILE A 65 -11.62 7.78 0.11
C ILE A 65 -10.69 7.21 -0.96
N THR A 66 -9.72 6.38 -0.57
CA THR A 66 -8.78 5.75 -1.50
C THR A 66 -8.12 4.51 -0.89
N ALA A 67 -7.66 3.61 -1.76
CA ALA A 67 -6.76 2.51 -1.43
C ALA A 67 -5.60 2.50 -2.43
N VAL A 68 -4.38 2.34 -1.93
CA VAL A 68 -3.17 2.25 -2.74
C VAL A 68 -2.58 0.86 -2.56
N GLU A 69 -2.25 0.23 -3.68
CA GLU A 69 -1.48 -1.01 -3.75
C GLU A 69 -0.24 -0.73 -4.58
N ALA A 70 0.94 -0.84 -3.97
CA ALA A 70 2.21 -0.68 -4.64
C ALA A 70 2.67 -2.03 -5.19
N LYS A 71 2.96 -2.08 -6.48
CA LYS A 71 3.52 -3.26 -7.14
C LYS A 71 4.88 -2.91 -7.74
N SER A 72 5.89 -3.70 -7.41
CA SER A 72 7.15 -3.66 -8.16
C SER A 72 6.91 -4.28 -9.54
N GLN A 73 7.13 -3.51 -10.60
CA GLN A 73 7.04 -4.01 -11.96
C GLN A 73 8.45 -4.32 -12.49
N VAL A 74 8.66 -5.59 -12.87
CA VAL A 74 9.75 -5.98 -13.78
C VAL A 74 9.15 -6.18 -15.18
N GLY A 75 9.86 -5.73 -16.21
CA GLY A 75 9.37 -5.67 -17.59
C GLY A 75 8.72 -6.98 -18.07
N LEU A 76 7.70 -6.83 -18.92
CA LEU A 76 7.02 -7.89 -19.63
C LEU A 76 8.05 -8.87 -20.22
N LYS A 77 8.11 -10.10 -19.71
CA LYS A 77 8.85 -11.15 -20.40
C LYS A 77 8.02 -11.53 -21.62
N LEU A 78 8.21 -10.81 -22.72
CA LEU A 78 7.81 -11.28 -24.04
C LEU A 78 8.69 -12.50 -24.35
N LEU A 79 8.17 -13.69 -24.08
CA LEU A 79 8.46 -14.95 -24.77
C LEU A 79 7.17 -15.77 -24.82
#